data_AF-A0A2A5SHJ4-F1
#
_entry.id   AF-A0A2A5SHJ4-F1
#
_cell.length_a   1.000
_cell.length_b   1.000
_cell.length_c   1.000
_cell.angle_alpha   90.00
_cell.angle_beta   90.00
_cell.angle_gamma   90.00
#
_symmetry.space_group_name_H-M   'P 1'
#
loop_
_entity.id
_entity.type
_entity.pdbx_description
1 polymer ?
#
loop_
_entity_poly.entity_id
_entity_poly.type
_entity_poly.pdbx_seq_one_letter_code
_entity_poly.pdbx_strand_id
1 'polypeptide(L)'
;MDFFKGTGALWILGLLILMIACQFIDNEPLVIETKVTQFNKVETSIFVVLMLLMAASVFGYVNFYLAGAIVALVVLIYRPRLFKGIDYHLLFTFIFFFFFFFFFFFLIVGNIANISVLTDFISNNLVGPQASFLGTVIMSQFISNIAAPILISPFTPHAVSFFLGADIGGIGTIVSSMATLIAYKVIRMNARVET
;
A
#
# COMPACT_ATOMS: atom_id res chain seq x y z
N MET A 1 9.20 20.31 1.32
CA MET A 1 10.34 19.79 2.13
C MET A 1 9.89 19.29 3.50
N ASP A 2 8.84 19.86 4.09
CA ASP A 2 8.40 19.48 5.45
C ASP A 2 7.89 18.04 5.55
N PHE A 3 7.32 17.50 4.46
CA PHE A 3 6.98 16.08 4.36
C PHE A 3 8.20 15.18 4.63
N PHE A 4 9.27 15.33 3.85
CA PHE A 4 10.49 14.53 4.00
C PHE A 4 11.19 14.74 5.34
N LYS A 5 11.13 15.95 5.90
CA LYS A 5 11.67 16.22 7.24
C LYS A 5 10.86 15.52 8.33
N GLY A 6 9.53 15.46 8.19
CA GLY A 6 8.62 14.81 9.13
C GLY A 6 8.61 13.28 9.02
N THR A 7 8.69 12.73 7.81
CA THR A 7 8.68 11.28 7.57
C THR A 7 10.06 10.63 7.66
N GLY A 8 11.13 11.39 7.43
CA GLY A 8 12.50 10.87 7.44
C GLY A 8 12.90 10.25 8.78
N ALA A 9 12.50 10.84 9.91
CA ALA A 9 12.81 10.30 11.24
C ALA A 9 12.13 8.94 11.46
N LEU A 10 10.86 8.79 11.07
CA LEU A 10 10.12 7.54 11.17
C LEU A 10 10.66 6.48 10.22
N TRP A 11 11.09 6.86 9.02
CA TRP A 11 11.72 5.96 8.07
C TRP A 11 13.05 5.40 8.60
N ILE A 12 13.91 6.27 9.16
CA ILE A 12 15.18 5.85 9.79
C ILE A 12 14.91 4.93 10.97
N LEU A 13 13.96 5.28 11.84
CA LEU A 13 13.58 4.46 12.99
C LEU A 13 13.09 3.07 12.53
N GLY A 14 12.20 3.02 11.54
CA GLY A 14 11.68 1.77 10.98
C GLY A 14 12.79 0.90 10.39
N LEU A 15 13.74 1.50 9.68
CA LEU A 15 14.92 0.80 9.16
C LEU A 15 15.81 0.22 10.27
N LEU A 16 16.06 1.00 11.32
CA LEU A 16 16.86 0.54 12.47
C LEU A 16 16.19 -0.64 13.18
N ILE A 17 14.88 -0.54 13.43
CA ILE A 17 14.10 -1.62 14.03
C ILE A 17 14.15 -2.87 13.13
N LEU A 18 13.99 -2.70 11.81
CA LEU A 18 14.08 -3.81 10.88
C LEU A 18 15.46 -4.47 10.89
N MET A 19 16.54 -3.68 10.89
CA MET A 19 17.90 -4.21 10.97
C MET A 19 18.12 -5.01 12.27
N ILE A 20 17.64 -4.49 13.40
CA ILE A 20 17.69 -5.17 14.69
C ILE A 20 16.86 -6.47 14.64
N ALA A 21 15.64 -6.43 14.11
CA ALA A 21 14.77 -7.59 13.97
C ALA A 21 15.43 -8.70 13.12
N CYS A 22 16.12 -8.33 12.03
CA CYS A 22 16.85 -9.27 11.20
C CYS A 22 18.00 -9.97 11.94
N GLN A 23 18.54 -9.41 13.02
CA GLN A 23 19.55 -10.10 13.85
C GLN A 23 18.97 -11.25 14.69
N PHE A 24 17.65 -11.27 14.91
CA PHE A 24 16.96 -12.33 15.65
C PHE A 24 16.46 -13.47 14.75
N ILE A 25 16.68 -13.37 13.44
CA ILE A 25 16.37 -14.45 12.49
C ILE A 25 17.57 -15.41 12.51
N ASP A 26 17.30 -16.69 12.76
CA ASP A 26 18.33 -17.71 12.78
C ASP A 26 19.05 -17.76 11.42
N ASN A 27 20.39 -17.79 11.47
CA ASN A 27 21.24 -17.91 10.28
C ASN A 27 21.24 -19.36 9.78
N GLU A 28 20.06 -19.91 9.50
CA GLU A 28 19.97 -21.20 8.84
C GLU A 28 20.55 -21.08 7.42
N PRO A 29 21.44 -21.99 7.01
CA PRO A 29 21.94 -21.99 5.65
C PRO A 29 20.73 -22.15 4.71
N LEU A 30 20.43 -21.10 3.94
CA LEU A 30 19.41 -21.17 2.90
C LEU A 30 19.89 -22.17 1.84
N VAL A 31 19.50 -23.43 2.00
CA VAL A 31 19.70 -24.47 0.98
C VAL A 31 18.61 -24.26 -0.07
N ILE A 32 18.79 -23.21 -0.88
CA ILE A 32 17.96 -23.03 -2.07
C ILE A 32 18.48 -24.05 -3.08
N GLU A 33 17.71 -25.12 -3.33
CA GLU A 33 17.90 -25.95 -4.51
C GLU A 33 17.58 -25.12 -5.76
N THR A 34 18.51 -24.26 -6.16
CA THR A 34 18.38 -23.50 -7.40
C THR A 34 18.61 -24.46 -8.56
N LYS A 35 17.52 -24.93 -9.18
CA LYS A 35 17.60 -25.31 -10.59
C LYS A 35 18.09 -24.07 -11.34
N VAL A 36 19.30 -24.15 -11.88
CA VAL A 36 19.93 -23.08 -12.66
C VAL A 36 19.06 -22.87 -13.90
N THR A 37 18.06 -22.01 -13.77
CA THR A 37 17.28 -21.51 -14.90
C THR A 37 18.18 -20.51 -15.60
N GLN A 38 18.33 -20.66 -16.92
CA GLN A 38 19.16 -19.76 -17.71
C GLN A 38 18.60 -18.34 -17.59
N PHE A 39 19.36 -17.45 -16.95
CA PHE A 39 18.96 -16.07 -16.73
C PHE A 39 18.95 -15.32 -18.07
N ASN A 40 17.76 -15.08 -18.62
CA ASN A 40 17.60 -14.37 -19.88
C ASN A 40 17.67 -12.86 -19.64
N LYS A 41 18.87 -12.29 -19.80
CA LYS A 41 19.14 -10.85 -19.60
C LYS A 41 18.21 -9.94 -20.41
N VAL A 42 17.83 -10.37 -21.62
CA VAL A 42 16.94 -9.60 -22.50
C VAL A 42 15.53 -9.57 -21.94
N GLU A 43 15.02 -10.74 -21.56
CA GLU A 43 13.69 -10.86 -20.94
C GLU A 43 13.61 -10.07 -19.64
N THR A 44 14.61 -10.19 -18.76
CA THR A 44 14.68 -9.39 -17.53
C THR A 44 14.69 -7.90 -17.83
N SER A 45 15.48 -7.44 -18.80
CA SER A 45 15.54 -6.02 -19.16
C SER A 45 14.18 -5.51 -19.65
N ILE A 46 13.44 -6.30 -20.44
CA ILE A 46 12.09 -5.94 -20.89
C ILE A 46 11.17 -5.73 -19.68
N PHE A 47 11.13 -6.69 -18.75
CA PHE A 47 10.28 -6.58 -17.56
C PHE A 47 10.66 -5.40 -16.65
N VAL A 48 11.95 -5.10 -16.51
CA VAL A 48 12.41 -3.91 -15.76
C VAL A 48 11.92 -2.62 -16.43
N VAL A 49 11.99 -2.52 -17.76
CA VAL A 49 11.49 -1.35 -18.50
C VAL A 49 9.96 -1.22 -18.35
N LEU A 50 9.21 -2.33 -18.43
CA LEU A 50 7.77 -2.33 -18.20
C LEU A 50 7.40 -1.90 -16.78
N MET A 51 8.18 -2.33 -15.78
CA MET A 51 8.01 -1.90 -14.38
C MET A 51 8.24 -0.39 -14.25
N LEU A 52 9.30 0.15 -14.85
CA LEU A 52 9.56 1.59 -14.85
C LEU A 52 8.48 2.37 -15.59
N LEU A 53 7.92 1.85 -16.69
CA LEU A 53 6.80 2.46 -17.40
C LEU A 53 5.56 2.56 -16.49
N MET A 54 5.23 1.49 -15.76
CA MET A 54 4.14 1.51 -14.78
C MET A 54 4.41 2.51 -13.65
N ALA A 55 5.62 2.55 -13.12
CA ALA A 55 6.00 3.51 -12.09
C ALA A 55 5.90 4.97 -12.60
N ALA A 56 6.36 5.24 -13.82
CA ALA A 56 6.24 6.55 -14.46
C ALA A 56 4.78 6.97 -14.64
N SER A 57 3.89 6.01 -14.92
CA SER A 57 2.45 6.26 -15.01
C SER A 57 1.83 6.68 -13.67
N VAL A 58 2.28 6.09 -12.55
CA VAL A 58 1.85 6.49 -11.20
C VAL A 58 2.19 7.95 -10.89
N PHE A 59 3.34 8.44 -11.36
CA PHE A 59 3.72 9.85 -11.21
C PHE A 59 3.05 10.78 -12.23
N GLY A 60 2.19 10.25 -13.12
CA GLY A 60 1.45 11.03 -14.11
C GLY A 60 2.23 11.36 -15.39
N TYR A 61 3.44 10.82 -15.59
CA TYR A 61 4.21 11.06 -16.83
C TYR A 61 3.62 10.36 -18.06
N VAL A 62 2.91 9.25 -17.85
CA VAL A 62 2.28 8.47 -18.91
C VAL A 62 0.85 8.14 -18.51
N ASN A 63 -0.09 8.24 -19.46
CA ASN A 63 -1.48 7.85 -19.23
C ASN A 63 -1.56 6.38 -18.78
N PHE A 64 -2.23 6.14 -17.66
CA PHE A 64 -2.42 4.83 -17.06
C PHE A 64 -3.02 3.79 -18.01
N TYR A 65 -4.01 4.18 -18.81
CA TYR A 65 -4.61 3.28 -19.79
C TYR A 65 -3.62 2.88 -20.88
N LEU A 66 -2.78 3.82 -21.32
CA LEU A 66 -1.76 3.57 -22.34
C LEU A 66 -0.64 2.67 -21.79
N ALA A 67 -0.11 3.00 -20.61
CA ALA A 67 0.93 2.22 -19.95
C ALA A 67 0.44 0.78 -19.69
N GLY A 68 -0.78 0.62 -19.17
CA GLY A 68 -1.40 -0.69 -18.94
C GLY A 68 -1.59 -1.49 -20.23
N ALA A 69 -2.05 -0.86 -21.31
CA ALA A 69 -2.21 -1.52 -22.61
C ALA A 69 -0.87 -2.00 -23.19
N ILE A 70 0.18 -1.17 -23.11
CA ILE A 70 1.53 -1.53 -23.57
C ILE A 70 2.06 -2.73 -22.77
N VAL A 71 1.96 -2.68 -21.44
CA VAL A 71 2.41 -3.78 -20.57
C VAL A 71 1.65 -5.06 -20.89
N ALA A 72 0.32 -4.98 -21.00
CA ALA A 72 -0.50 -6.15 -21.32
C ALA A 72 -0.12 -6.76 -22.67
N LEU A 73 0.07 -5.94 -23.70
CA LEU A 73 0.44 -6.40 -25.03
C LEU A 73 1.83 -7.08 -25.04
N VAL A 74 2.83 -6.46 -24.40
CA VAL A 74 4.19 -7.02 -24.35
C VAL A 74 4.21 -8.33 -23.57
N VAL A 75 3.51 -8.40 -22.43
CA VAL A 75 3.39 -9.63 -21.64
C VAL A 75 2.65 -10.71 -22.42
N LEU A 76 1.63 -10.36 -23.19
CA LEU A 76 0.86 -11.32 -24.00
C LEU A 76 1.72 -11.98 -25.07
N ILE A 77 2.63 -11.21 -25.69
CA ILE A 77 3.55 -11.71 -26.72
C ILE A 77 4.66 -12.57 -26.10
N TYR A 78 5.31 -12.10 -25.03
CA TYR A 78 6.49 -12.77 -24.47
C TYR A 78 6.14 -13.93 -23.53
N ARG A 79 5.13 -13.76 -22.68
CA ARG A 79 4.78 -14.72 -21.63
C ARG A 79 3.26 -14.71 -21.37
N PRO A 80 2.43 -15.19 -22.31
CA PRO A 80 0.97 -15.22 -22.12
C PRO A 80 0.53 -16.06 -20.91
N ARG A 81 1.36 -17.02 -20.47
CA ARG A 81 1.11 -17.83 -19.28
C ARG A 81 1.08 -17.00 -17.98
N LEU A 82 1.74 -15.83 -17.93
CA LEU A 82 1.71 -14.97 -16.75
C LEU A 82 0.28 -14.48 -16.44
N PHE A 83 -0.56 -14.25 -17.45
CA PHE A 83 -1.96 -13.87 -17.23
C PHE A 83 -2.75 -14.91 -16.43
N LYS A 84 -2.39 -16.20 -16.51
CA LYS A 84 -3.04 -17.24 -15.71
C LYS A 84 -2.56 -17.29 -14.25
N GLY A 85 -1.37 -16.75 -13.98
CA GLY A 85 -0.80 -16.67 -12.63
C GLY A 85 -1.22 -15.42 -11.85
N ILE A 86 -1.98 -14.50 -12.49
CA ILE A 86 -2.52 -13.32 -11.82
C ILE A 86 -3.62 -13.76 -10.85
N ASP A 87 -3.54 -13.26 -9.62
CA ASP A 87 -4.57 -13.49 -8.63
C ASP A 87 -5.75 -12.53 -8.84
N TYR A 88 -6.63 -12.90 -9.78
CA TYR A 88 -7.82 -12.10 -10.11
C TYR A 88 -8.78 -11.95 -8.92
N HIS A 89 -8.76 -12.88 -7.96
CA HIS A 89 -9.56 -12.76 -6.75
C HIS A 89 -9.07 -11.58 -5.89
N LEU A 90 -7.75 -11.46 -5.66
CA LEU A 90 -7.17 -10.32 -4.95
C LEU A 90 -7.35 -9.01 -5.71
N LEU A 91 -7.21 -9.01 -7.03
CA LEU A 91 -7.46 -7.81 -7.85
C LEU A 91 -8.94 -7.40 -7.76
N PHE A 92 -9.85 -8.36 -7.79
CA PHE A 92 -11.29 -8.10 -7.68
C PHE A 92 -11.66 -7.59 -6.29
N THR A 93 -11.14 -8.18 -5.21
CA THR A 93 -11.38 -7.66 -3.85
C THR A 93 -10.79 -6.28 -3.67
N PHE A 94 -9.67 -5.96 -4.34
CA PHE A 94 -9.12 -4.61 -4.37
C PHE A 94 -10.06 -3.62 -5.06
N ILE A 95 -10.56 -3.94 -6.25
CA ILE A 95 -11.52 -3.09 -6.98
C ILE A 95 -12.81 -2.94 -6.19
N PHE A 96 -13.32 -4.02 -5.60
CA PHE A 96 -14.55 -3.98 -4.81
C PHE A 96 -14.38 -3.13 -3.55
N PHE A 97 -13.32 -3.34 -2.77
CA PHE A 97 -13.07 -2.55 -1.57
C PHE A 97 -12.81 -1.07 -1.94
N PHE A 98 -11.98 -0.82 -2.95
CA PHE A 98 -11.66 0.54 -3.34
C PHE A 98 -12.82 1.26 -4.02
N PHE A 99 -13.67 0.60 -4.79
CA PHE A 99 -14.79 1.26 -5.46
C PHE A 99 -16.03 1.25 -4.59
N PHE A 100 -16.50 0.08 -4.16
CA PHE A 100 -17.75 -0.04 -3.41
C PHE A 100 -17.61 0.46 -1.97
N PHE A 101 -16.61 -0.03 -1.23
CA PHE A 101 -16.46 0.35 0.18
C PHE A 101 -16.01 1.81 0.31
N PHE A 102 -15.04 2.28 -0.48
CA PHE A 102 -14.66 3.70 -0.47
C PHE A 102 -15.83 4.62 -0.87
N PHE A 103 -16.54 4.34 -1.97
CA PHE A 103 -17.66 5.18 -2.40
C PHE A 103 -18.78 5.23 -1.35
N PHE A 104 -19.20 4.07 -0.84
CA PHE A 104 -20.25 4.00 0.17
C PHE A 104 -19.82 4.67 1.49
N PHE A 105 -18.57 4.48 1.88
CA PHE A 105 -18.00 5.10 3.07
C PHE A 105 -17.93 6.64 2.94
N PHE A 106 -17.45 7.16 1.81
CA PHE A 106 -17.42 8.61 1.56
C PHE A 106 -18.82 9.21 1.45
N LEU A 107 -19.80 8.46 0.94
CA LEU A 107 -21.20 8.90 0.93
C LEU A 107 -21.76 9.00 2.35
N ILE A 108 -21.50 8.00 3.19
CA ILE A 108 -21.91 8.03 4.60
C ILE A 108 -21.21 9.16 5.35
N VAL A 109 -19.89 9.29 5.23
CA VAL A 109 -19.15 10.34 5.93
C VAL A 109 -19.50 11.72 5.40
N GLY A 110 -19.73 11.89 4.10
CA GLY A 110 -20.23 13.15 3.55
C GLY A 110 -21.61 13.52 4.10
N ASN A 111 -22.52 12.56 4.22
CA ASN A 111 -23.82 12.79 4.85
C ASN A 111 -23.70 13.11 6.35
N ILE A 112 -22.83 12.39 7.05
CA ILE A 112 -22.53 12.61 8.47
C ILE A 112 -21.83 13.96 8.69
N ALA A 113 -20.97 14.41 7.76
CA ALA A 113 -20.28 15.69 7.83
C ALA A 113 -21.22 16.90 7.64
N ASN A 114 -22.44 16.69 7.15
CA ASN A 114 -23.50 17.71 7.15
C ASN A 114 -24.20 17.82 8.51
N ILE A 115 -23.94 16.91 9.46
CA ILE A 115 -24.46 16.98 10.82
C ILE A 115 -23.51 17.88 11.63
N SER A 116 -23.93 19.13 11.85
CA SER A 116 -23.16 20.18 12.54
C SER A 116 -22.49 19.68 13.84
N VAL A 117 -23.23 18.91 14.65
CA VAL A 117 -22.75 18.32 15.92
C VAL A 117 -21.49 17.48 15.76
N LEU A 118 -21.36 16.69 14.68
CA LEU A 118 -20.18 15.84 14.51
C LEU A 118 -19.01 16.62 13.93
N THR A 119 -19.26 17.53 12.99
CA THR A 119 -18.23 18.45 12.48
C THR A 119 -17.65 19.34 13.58
N ASP A 120 -18.49 19.85 14.47
CA ASP A 120 -18.05 20.68 15.61
C ASP A 120 -17.28 19.85 16.65
N PHE A 121 -17.68 18.59 16.86
CA PHE A 121 -16.95 17.67 17.73
C PHE A 121 -15.58 17.29 17.14
N ILE A 122 -15.52 16.92 15.87
CA ILE A 122 -14.28 16.54 15.18
C ILE A 122 -13.34 17.74 15.07
N SER A 123 -13.84 18.91 14.65
CA SER A 123 -13.03 20.12 14.52
C SER A 123 -12.47 20.59 15.87
N ASN A 124 -13.23 20.52 16.96
CA ASN A 124 -12.74 20.87 18.29
C ASN A 124 -11.74 19.85 18.86
N ASN A 125 -11.84 18.57 18.48
CA ASN A 125 -10.94 17.52 18.99
C ASN A 125 -9.69 17.31 18.10
N LEU A 126 -9.75 17.59 16.79
CA LEU A 126 -8.63 17.41 15.83
C LEU A 126 -7.81 18.69 15.54
N VAL A 127 -7.93 19.74 16.35
CA VAL A 127 -7.21 21.01 16.18
C VAL A 127 -5.68 20.83 16.21
N GLY A 128 -5.20 19.90 17.04
CA GLY A 128 -3.77 19.70 17.29
C GLY A 128 -3.09 18.67 16.37
N PRO A 129 -1.78 18.80 16.11
CA PRO A 129 -0.99 17.80 15.37
C PRO A 129 -1.10 16.39 15.96
N GLN A 130 -1.14 16.27 17.29
CA GLN A 130 -1.23 14.98 18.00
C GLN A 130 -2.60 14.32 17.81
N ALA A 131 -3.67 15.11 17.85
CA ALA A 131 -5.01 14.59 17.67
C ALA A 131 -5.28 14.19 16.22
N SER A 132 -4.76 14.96 15.26
CA SER A 132 -4.73 14.56 13.85
C SER A 132 -3.99 13.24 13.66
N PHE A 133 -2.80 13.10 14.25
CA PHE A 133 -2.02 11.86 14.19
C PHE A 133 -2.78 10.66 14.78
N LEU A 134 -3.22 10.74 16.04
CA LEU A 134 -3.90 9.63 16.72
C LEU A 134 -5.25 9.30 16.08
N GLY A 135 -6.00 10.32 15.67
CA GLY A 135 -7.26 10.16 14.94
C GLY A 135 -7.05 9.39 13.64
N THR A 136 -5.98 9.69 12.90
CA THR A 136 -5.65 8.94 11.68
C THR A 136 -5.13 7.53 11.95
N VAL A 137 -4.35 7.30 13.02
CA VAL A 137 -3.94 5.93 13.41
C VAL A 137 -5.17 5.06 13.66
N ILE A 138 -6.08 5.52 14.51
CA ILE A 138 -7.30 4.76 14.85
C ILE A 138 -8.12 4.52 13.58
N MET A 139 -8.30 5.55 12.76
CA MET A 139 -9.12 5.42 11.56
C MET A 139 -8.50 4.50 10.50
N SER A 140 -7.18 4.53 10.36
CA SER A 140 -6.46 3.64 9.44
C SER A 140 -6.63 2.18 9.80
N GLN A 141 -6.72 1.83 11.09
CA GLN A 141 -6.88 0.46 11.56
C GLN A 141 -8.20 -0.20 11.09
N PHE A 142 -9.26 0.60 10.91
CA PHE A 142 -10.58 0.13 10.49
C PHE A 142 -10.86 0.30 9.00
N ILE A 143 -10.19 1.24 8.34
CA ILE A 143 -10.45 1.59 6.94
C ILE A 143 -9.30 1.16 6.05
N SER A 144 -8.23 1.92 6.03
CA SER A 144 -6.96 1.60 5.36
C SER A 144 -6.00 2.79 5.52
N ASN A 145 -4.72 2.51 5.35
CA ASN A 145 -3.68 3.52 5.27
C ASN A 145 -3.84 4.54 4.13
N ILE A 146 -4.62 4.23 3.08
CA ILE A 146 -4.88 5.17 1.97
C ILE A 146 -6.13 6.03 2.23
N ALA A 147 -7.24 5.42 2.66
CA ALA A 147 -8.51 6.12 2.77
C ALA A 147 -8.63 6.99 4.03
N ALA A 148 -7.97 6.61 5.14
CA ALA A 148 -8.04 7.37 6.39
C ALA A 148 -7.43 8.79 6.28
N PRO A 149 -6.25 9.00 5.66
CA PRO A 149 -5.74 10.34 5.33
C PRO A 149 -6.70 11.17 4.49
N ILE A 150 -7.28 10.58 3.44
CA ILE A 150 -8.18 11.29 2.52
C ILE A 150 -9.39 11.80 3.29
N LEU A 151 -9.92 10.98 4.21
CA LEU A 151 -11.05 11.36 5.05
C LEU A 151 -10.72 12.50 6.03
N ILE A 152 -9.53 12.46 6.64
CA ILE A 152 -9.14 13.41 7.69
C ILE A 152 -8.60 14.72 7.10
N SER A 153 -8.09 14.69 5.87
CA SER A 153 -7.49 15.84 5.18
C SER A 153 -8.35 17.12 5.16
N PRO A 154 -9.70 17.10 5.08
CA PRO A 154 -10.51 18.31 5.11
C PRO A 154 -10.63 18.92 6.51
N PHE A 155 -10.37 18.16 7.57
CA PHE A 155 -10.63 18.55 8.96
C PHE A 155 -9.38 19.05 9.69
N THR A 156 -8.20 18.99 9.07
CA THR A 156 -6.96 19.42 9.71
C THR A 156 -5.93 19.95 8.72
N PRO A 157 -5.22 21.05 9.04
CA PRO A 157 -4.13 21.55 8.20
C PRO A 157 -2.82 20.76 8.38
N HIS A 158 -2.76 19.84 9.35
CA HIS A 158 -1.53 19.12 9.73
C HIS A 158 -1.24 17.92 8.83
N ALA A 159 -0.89 18.18 7.57
CA ALA A 159 -0.61 17.16 6.55
C ALA A 159 0.35 16.06 7.03
N VAL A 160 1.50 16.46 7.57
CA VAL A 160 2.51 15.52 8.06
C VAL A 160 1.93 14.62 9.14
N SER A 161 1.17 15.16 10.09
CA SER A 161 0.64 14.40 11.23
C SER A 161 -0.33 13.30 10.82
N PHE A 162 -1.30 13.57 9.93
CA PHE A 162 -2.21 12.52 9.49
C PHE A 162 -1.53 11.51 8.57
N PHE A 163 -0.56 11.92 7.73
CA PHE A 163 0.20 10.96 6.91
C PHE A 163 1.00 9.98 7.77
N LEU A 164 1.70 10.49 8.79
CA LEU A 164 2.40 9.64 9.76
C LEU A 164 1.44 8.72 10.51
N GLY A 165 0.26 9.24 10.87
CA GLY A 165 -0.76 8.45 11.56
C GLY A 165 -1.27 7.29 10.71
N ALA A 166 -1.45 7.49 9.40
CA ALA A 166 -1.86 6.43 8.50
C ALA A 166 -0.77 5.40 8.21
N ASP A 167 0.49 5.81 8.12
CA ASP A 167 1.59 4.85 7.97
C ASP A 167 1.71 3.93 9.18
N ILE A 168 1.65 4.49 10.40
CA ILE A 168 1.68 3.71 11.64
C ILE A 168 0.41 2.87 11.81
N GLY A 169 -0.76 3.45 11.54
CA GLY A 169 -2.03 2.74 11.54
C GLY A 169 -2.13 1.66 10.46
N GLY A 170 -1.33 1.73 9.39
CA GLY A 170 -1.21 0.71 8.35
C GLY A 170 -0.64 -0.63 8.83
N ILE A 171 0.07 -0.62 9.97
CA ILE A 171 0.82 -1.79 10.47
C ILE A 171 -0.04 -2.66 11.41
N GLY A 172 -1.07 -2.08 12.06
CA GLY A 172 -1.71 -2.74 13.19
C GLY A 172 -2.70 -3.85 12.86
N THR A 173 -3.24 -3.94 11.64
CA THR A 173 -4.01 -5.10 11.19
C THR A 173 -3.61 -5.51 9.77
N ILE A 174 -3.77 -6.79 9.44
CA ILE A 174 -3.51 -7.29 8.08
C ILE A 174 -4.40 -6.55 7.06
N VAL A 175 -5.64 -6.21 7.43
CA VAL A 175 -6.61 -5.53 6.56
C VAL A 175 -6.26 -4.04 6.35
N SER A 176 -5.53 -3.43 7.28
CA SER A 176 -5.18 -2.00 7.25
C SER A 176 -4.25 -1.63 6.08
N SER A 177 -3.40 -2.57 5.63
CA SER A 177 -2.46 -2.34 4.53
C SER A 177 -2.46 -3.48 3.53
N MET A 178 -2.70 -3.13 2.26
CA MET A 178 -2.66 -4.08 1.15
C MET A 178 -1.27 -4.69 0.92
N ALA A 179 -0.20 -3.95 1.25
CA ALA A 179 1.16 -4.49 1.19
C ALA A 179 1.32 -5.68 2.15
N THR A 180 0.77 -5.57 3.36
CA THR A 180 0.77 -6.63 4.36
C THR A 180 -0.04 -7.84 3.90
N LEU A 181 -1.19 -7.65 3.26
CA LEU A 181 -2.00 -8.72 2.68
C LEU A 181 -1.29 -9.48 1.56
N ILE A 182 -0.63 -8.75 0.64
CA ILE A 182 0.15 -9.35 -0.45
C ILE A 182 1.31 -10.17 0.12
N ALA A 183 2.07 -9.60 1.06
CA ALA A 183 3.18 -10.27 1.70
C ALA A 183 2.73 -11.55 2.44
N TYR A 184 1.66 -11.46 3.22
CA TYR A 184 1.08 -12.60 3.92
C TYR A 184 0.67 -13.73 2.94
N LYS A 185 0.08 -13.36 1.81
CA LYS A 185 -0.33 -14.32 0.78
C LYS A 185 0.86 -15.00 0.11
N VAL A 186 1.92 -14.26 -0.21
CA VAL A 186 3.16 -14.82 -0.79
C VAL A 186 3.80 -15.82 0.18
N ILE A 187 3.90 -15.46 1.46
CA ILE A 187 4.44 -16.34 2.50
C ILE A 187 3.59 -17.62 2.62
N ARG A 188 2.25 -17.47 2.67
CA ARG A 188 1.31 -18.61 2.72
C ARG A 188 1.38 -19.52 1.51
N MET A 189 1.60 -18.97 0.32
CA MET A 189 1.75 -19.75 -0.90
C MET A 189 3.05 -20.56 -0.90
N ASN A 190 4.16 -19.94 -0.50
CA ASN A 190 5.45 -20.64 -0.43
C ASN A 190 5.45 -21.74 0.64
N ALA A 191 4.87 -21.48 1.81
CA ALA A 191 4.76 -22.49 2.88
C ALA A 191 3.91 -23.72 2.49
N ARG A 192 2.96 -23.57 1.56
CA ARG A 192 2.15 -24.70 1.05
C ARG A 192 2.86 -25.53 -0.01
N VAL A 193 3.94 -25.03 -0.61
CA VAL A 193 4.73 -25.78 -1.59
C VAL A 193 5.70 -26.75 -0.89
N GLU A 194 5.97 -26.52 0.40
CA GLU A 194 6.84 -27.35 1.24
C GLU A 194 6.09 -28.48 1.99
N THR A 195 4.75 -28.57 1.87
CA THR A 195 3.90 -29.64 2.45
C THR A 195 3.23 -30.48 1.38
#